data_AF-A0A6F9AX04-F1
#
_entry.id   AF-A0A6F9AX04-F1
#
_cell.length_a   1.000
_cell.length_b   1.000
_cell.length_c   1.000
_cell.angle_alpha   90.00
_cell.angle_beta   90.00
_cell.angle_gamma   90.00
#
_symmetry.space_group_name_H-M   'P 1'
#
loop_
_entity.id
_entity.type
_entity.pdbx_description
1 polymer ?
#
loop_
_entity_poly.entity_id
_entity_poly.type
_entity_poly.pdbx_seq_one_letter_code
_entity_poly.pdbx_strand_id
1 'polypeptide(L)'
;MINACRDFLALAQAHSKRWQKALHSERDQRIRLEETLEQLAKQHNHLERAFRGATVLPPSQSNPTLDSKSSGSVKGDASDEDDENEFFDAMEDPAFITVPADPKYHRRSGSNVSGLSTETGIDDQSLCDEQSLGSNSESPQSLEVEPVRKRRTKIPDKPNYSLNLWSIMKNCIGKELSKIPMPVNFNEPISMLQRLSEDLEYYELLDKAAKCQSSLEQLCYVAAFTVSSYSTTVHRTGKPFNPLLGETYELDRLRESGYRSLCEQVSHHPPAAAHHAISERGWTLRQEISLASKFRGKYLSIMPLGSIQCMFEKSNNHYSWKKVTTTVHNIIVGKLWIDQSGEIDVVNHQTGDRCHLKFAPYSYFSRDVARKVTGVVTDKEGKAHYVLSGTWDEKMEFSRVMQSNKGENGAEGKQKTVYQTLKAKELWKKNPLPEGAETMYYFSSLALTLNEPEEGVAPTDSRRRPDQQLMEAGRWDEANAEKQRLEEKQRGVRREREREAQRAANLPEEGAEGPHVVRPSQSIKASVHQDNYEAMWFERTEDAVTGESMHVYKGGYWEAKDLGNWDMCPDIY
;
A
#
# COMPACT_ATOMS: atom_id res chain seq x y z
N MET A 1 -39.56 17.21 -57.00
CA MET A 1 -38.98 17.79 -55.76
C MET A 1 -39.96 17.72 -54.58
N ILE A 2 -41.20 18.22 -54.71
CA ILE A 2 -42.21 18.20 -53.62
C ILE A 2 -42.54 16.78 -53.12
N ASN A 3 -42.70 15.80 -54.02
CA ASN A 3 -43.00 14.41 -53.62
C ASN A 3 -41.84 13.75 -52.84
N ALA A 4 -40.59 13.96 -53.28
CA ALA A 4 -39.41 13.44 -52.59
C ALA A 4 -39.24 14.04 -51.18
N CYS A 5 -39.54 15.34 -51.00
CA CYS A 5 -39.52 15.96 -49.67
C CYS A 5 -40.62 15.40 -48.75
N ARG A 6 -41.80 15.08 -49.31
CA ARG A 6 -42.90 14.46 -48.56
C ARG A 6 -42.54 13.04 -48.10
N ASP A 7 -41.91 12.26 -48.97
CA ASP A 7 -41.48 10.90 -48.66
C ASP A 7 -40.35 10.89 -47.62
N PHE A 8 -39.40 11.83 -47.72
CA PHE A 8 -38.37 12.01 -46.70
C PHE A 8 -38.95 12.42 -45.34
N LEU A 9 -39.91 13.34 -45.31
CA LEU A 9 -40.56 13.77 -44.08
C LEU A 9 -41.32 12.60 -43.41
N ALA A 10 -42.01 11.79 -44.22
CA ALA A 10 -42.72 10.60 -43.73
C ALA A 10 -41.76 9.55 -43.16
N LEU A 11 -40.64 9.28 -43.84
CA LEU A 11 -39.58 8.39 -43.37
C LEU A 11 -38.94 8.92 -42.07
N ALA A 12 -38.58 10.21 -42.02
CA ALA A 12 -38.00 10.83 -40.83
C ALA A 12 -38.94 10.75 -39.62
N GLN A 13 -40.25 10.99 -39.81
CA GLN A 13 -41.25 10.84 -38.76
C GLN A 13 -41.42 9.39 -38.29
N ALA A 14 -41.42 8.42 -39.22
CA ALA A 14 -41.50 7.01 -38.89
C ALA A 14 -40.25 6.53 -38.12
N HIS A 15 -39.06 6.94 -38.54
CA HIS A 15 -37.81 6.65 -37.84
C HIS A 15 -37.79 7.34 -36.46
N SER A 16 -38.20 8.61 -36.34
CA SER A 16 -38.28 9.31 -35.07
C SER A 16 -39.18 8.58 -34.07
N LYS A 17 -40.34 8.08 -34.50
CA LYS A 17 -41.23 7.29 -33.63
C LYS A 17 -40.60 5.95 -33.22
N ARG A 18 -39.86 5.28 -34.12
CA ARG A 18 -39.12 4.05 -33.79
C ARG A 18 -38.01 4.31 -32.77
N TRP A 19 -37.22 5.38 -32.97
CA TRP A 19 -36.16 5.79 -32.04
C TRP A 19 -36.72 6.18 -30.68
N GLN A 20 -37.84 6.91 -30.62
CA GLN A 20 -38.50 7.23 -29.35
C GLN A 20 -38.97 5.97 -28.61
N LYS A 21 -39.55 4.99 -29.32
CA LYS A 21 -39.95 3.71 -28.72
C LYS A 21 -38.75 2.91 -28.24
N ALA A 22 -37.67 2.83 -29.02
CA ALA A 22 -36.44 2.15 -28.62
C ALA A 22 -35.82 2.82 -27.38
N LEU A 23 -35.76 4.14 -27.35
CA LEU A 23 -35.27 4.90 -26.20
C LEU A 23 -36.13 4.71 -24.95
N HIS A 24 -37.46 4.61 -25.11
CA HIS A 24 -38.36 4.31 -23.99
C HIS A 24 -38.15 2.89 -23.48
N SER A 25 -38.01 1.92 -24.38
CA SER A 25 -37.70 0.53 -24.02
C SER A 25 -36.38 0.40 -23.27
N GLU A 26 -35.33 1.10 -23.72
CA GLU A 26 -34.03 1.14 -23.02
C GLU A 26 -34.13 1.79 -21.64
N ARG A 27 -34.95 2.86 -21.51
CA ARG A 27 -35.21 3.49 -20.20
C ARG A 27 -35.95 2.53 -19.26
N ASP A 28 -36.98 1.85 -19.74
CA ASP A 28 -37.75 0.88 -18.94
C ASP A 28 -36.90 -0.33 -18.56
N GLN A 29 -36.01 -0.77 -19.45
CA GLN A 29 -35.06 -1.84 -19.18
C GLN A 29 -34.03 -1.39 -18.13
N ARG A 30 -33.52 -0.17 -18.23
CA ARG A 30 -32.64 0.41 -17.22
C ARG A 30 -33.33 0.49 -15.84
N ILE A 31 -34.56 0.96 -15.77
CA ILE A 31 -35.33 1.05 -14.51
C ILE A 31 -35.52 -0.35 -13.92
N ARG A 32 -35.93 -1.35 -14.72
CA ARG A 32 -36.05 -2.74 -14.26
C ARG A 32 -34.72 -3.31 -13.76
N LEU A 33 -33.62 -3.02 -14.44
CA LEU A 33 -32.29 -3.46 -14.00
C LEU A 33 -31.90 -2.78 -12.68
N GLU A 34 -32.19 -1.49 -12.51
CA GLU A 34 -31.97 -0.76 -11.25
C GLU A 34 -32.78 -1.39 -10.09
N GLU A 35 -34.07 -1.69 -10.31
CA GLU A 35 -34.93 -2.36 -9.32
C GLU A 35 -34.43 -3.78 -8.98
N THR A 36 -34.03 -4.55 -9.99
CA THR A 36 -33.50 -5.92 -9.80
C THR A 36 -32.20 -5.89 -9.02
N LEU A 37 -31.33 -4.91 -9.29
CA LEU A 37 -30.07 -4.72 -8.59
C LEU A 37 -30.31 -4.28 -7.13
N GLU A 38 -31.33 -3.48 -6.87
CA GLU A 38 -31.76 -3.12 -5.51
C GLU A 38 -32.33 -4.32 -4.74
N GLN A 39 -33.12 -5.19 -5.39
CA GLN A 39 -33.60 -6.42 -4.79
C GLN A 39 -32.46 -7.40 -4.46
N LEU A 40 -31.54 -7.61 -5.40
CA LEU A 40 -30.34 -8.42 -5.18
C LEU A 40 -29.48 -7.85 -4.04
N ALA A 41 -29.35 -6.52 -3.96
CA ALA A 41 -28.67 -5.86 -2.85
C ALA A 41 -29.35 -6.13 -1.49
N LYS A 42 -30.69 -6.08 -1.43
CA LYS A 42 -31.47 -6.40 -0.22
C LYS A 42 -31.30 -7.88 0.18
N GLN A 43 -31.37 -8.79 -0.79
CA GLN A 43 -31.17 -10.23 -0.56
C GLN A 43 -29.75 -10.52 -0.08
N HIS A 44 -28.73 -9.90 -0.67
CA HIS A 44 -27.34 -10.07 -0.26
C HIS A 44 -27.12 -9.59 1.18
N ASN A 45 -27.63 -8.40 1.54
CA ASN A 45 -27.57 -7.90 2.92
C ASN A 45 -28.30 -8.82 3.92
N HIS A 46 -29.44 -9.41 3.51
CA HIS A 46 -30.16 -10.36 4.33
C HIS A 46 -29.36 -11.65 4.55
N LEU A 47 -28.76 -12.19 3.48
CA LEU A 47 -27.90 -13.38 3.55
C LEU A 47 -26.67 -13.14 4.43
N GLU A 48 -26.03 -11.97 4.31
CA GLU A 48 -24.88 -11.59 5.10
C GLU A 48 -25.22 -11.51 6.60
N ARG A 49 -26.41 -10.98 6.95
CA ARG A 49 -26.90 -10.96 8.34
C ARG A 49 -27.22 -12.36 8.85
N ALA A 50 -27.87 -13.20 8.05
CA ALA A 50 -28.18 -14.58 8.42
C ALA A 50 -26.91 -15.40 8.68
N PHE A 51 -25.87 -15.22 7.86
CA PHE A 51 -24.58 -15.90 8.02
C PHE A 51 -23.80 -15.42 9.26
N ARG A 52 -23.81 -14.11 9.55
CA ARG A 52 -23.23 -13.57 10.79
C ARG A 52 -23.97 -14.03 12.04
N GLY A 53 -25.28 -14.25 11.96
CA GLY A 53 -26.07 -14.82 13.06
C GLY A 53 -25.77 -16.30 13.32
N ALA A 54 -25.36 -17.05 12.29
CA ALA A 54 -25.07 -18.49 12.39
C ALA A 54 -23.62 -18.82 12.82
N THR A 55 -22.72 -17.83 12.88
CA THR A 55 -21.29 -18.02 13.16
C THR A 55 -20.85 -17.53 14.55
N VAL A 56 -21.78 -17.00 15.37
CA VAL A 56 -21.49 -16.64 16.77
C VAL A 56 -21.87 -17.81 17.68
N LEU A 57 -20.89 -18.61 18.07
CA LEU A 57 -20.98 -19.44 19.28
C LEU A 57 -20.96 -18.51 20.51
N PRO A 58 -21.83 -18.68 21.51
CA PRO A 58 -21.79 -17.88 22.72
C PRO A 58 -20.56 -18.24 23.57
N PRO A 59 -19.92 -17.27 24.25
CA PRO A 59 -18.79 -17.54 25.12
C PRO A 59 -19.27 -18.23 26.41
N SER A 60 -18.61 -19.33 26.76
CA SER A 60 -18.70 -19.98 28.05
C SER A 60 -18.11 -19.07 29.14
N GLN A 61 -18.95 -18.60 30.07
CA GLN A 61 -18.50 -18.07 31.36
C GLN A 61 -19.06 -18.96 32.48
N SER A 62 -18.16 -19.38 33.36
CA SER A 62 -18.40 -20.15 34.57
C SER A 62 -19.04 -19.30 35.69
N ASN A 63 -20.12 -19.84 36.23
CA ASN A 63 -20.98 -19.47 37.39
C ASN A 63 -20.26 -19.33 38.77
N PRO A 64 -20.97 -19.08 39.92
CA PRO A 64 -22.35 -18.59 40.16
C PRO A 64 -22.52 -17.53 41.29
N THR A 65 -23.70 -16.89 41.40
CA THR A 65 -24.51 -16.85 42.66
C THR A 65 -25.97 -16.38 42.43
N LEU A 66 -26.90 -17.22 42.92
CA LEU A 66 -28.20 -17.00 43.58
C LEU A 66 -29.43 -16.36 42.88
N ASP A 67 -30.49 -17.20 42.87
CA ASP A 67 -31.92 -16.96 43.18
C ASP A 67 -33.02 -16.78 42.10
N SER A 68 -33.79 -17.89 41.97
CA SER A 68 -35.26 -18.00 42.06
C SER A 68 -36.14 -18.15 40.79
N LYS A 69 -36.87 -19.29 40.76
CA LYS A 69 -38.22 -19.64 40.19
C LYS A 69 -38.49 -19.30 38.70
N SER A 70 -39.12 -20.13 37.84
CA SER A 70 -40.02 -21.28 37.97
C SER A 70 -40.23 -22.00 36.61
N SER A 71 -40.65 -23.29 36.69
CA SER A 71 -41.57 -24.07 35.82
C SER A 71 -41.16 -24.67 34.45
N GLY A 72 -41.30 -26.02 34.37
CA GLY A 72 -41.81 -26.81 33.21
C GLY A 72 -40.78 -27.66 32.44
N SER A 73 -40.52 -28.93 32.81
CA SER A 73 -40.96 -30.21 32.16
C SER A 73 -40.45 -30.40 30.70
N VAL A 74 -39.74 -31.45 30.25
CA VAL A 74 -39.98 -32.93 30.26
C VAL A 74 -38.72 -33.68 29.71
N LYS A 75 -38.39 -34.85 30.32
CA LYS A 75 -37.71 -36.13 29.87
C LYS A 75 -36.62 -36.09 28.79
N GLY A 76 -35.40 -36.64 29.00
CA GLY A 76 -35.01 -38.08 29.10
C GLY A 76 -34.13 -38.40 27.86
N ASP A 77 -33.07 -39.22 27.81
CA ASP A 77 -32.54 -40.32 28.62
C ASP A 77 -31.13 -40.73 28.07
N ALA A 78 -30.36 -41.47 28.88
CA ALA A 78 -29.26 -42.44 28.58
C ALA A 78 -27.94 -41.95 27.90
N SER A 79 -26.76 -42.08 28.56
CA SER A 79 -25.86 -43.27 28.67
C SER A 79 -24.74 -43.21 27.61
N ASP A 80 -23.49 -43.65 27.77
CA ASP A 80 -22.57 -43.98 28.87
C ASP A 80 -21.20 -44.27 28.18
N GLU A 81 -20.12 -44.28 28.96
CA GLU A 81 -18.80 -44.91 28.71
C GLU A 81 -17.74 -44.25 27.80
N ASP A 82 -16.69 -43.79 28.50
CA ASP A 82 -15.24 -44.02 28.31
C ASP A 82 -14.67 -44.36 26.92
N ASP A 83 -13.65 -43.59 26.53
CA ASP A 83 -12.43 -44.16 25.94
C ASP A 83 -11.24 -43.23 26.23
N GLU A 84 -10.32 -43.73 27.06
CA GLU A 84 -8.99 -43.17 27.24
C GLU A 84 -8.21 -43.24 25.93
N ASN A 85 -7.55 -42.13 25.55
CA ASN A 85 -6.46 -42.18 24.58
C ASN A 85 -5.32 -41.28 25.08
N GLU A 86 -4.28 -41.96 25.56
CA GLU A 86 -2.94 -41.43 25.85
C GLU A 86 -2.42 -40.56 24.70
N PHE A 87 -1.98 -39.36 25.04
CA PHE A 87 -1.36 -38.43 24.11
C PHE A 87 0.11 -38.82 23.92
N PHE A 88 0.46 -39.40 22.78
CA PHE A 88 1.85 -39.56 22.36
C PHE A 88 2.42 -38.22 21.91
N ASP A 89 3.49 -37.76 22.57
CA ASP A 89 4.31 -36.62 22.11
C ASP A 89 4.94 -36.97 20.75
N ALA A 90 4.46 -36.31 19.70
CA ALA A 90 5.06 -36.40 18.37
C ALA A 90 6.30 -35.49 18.29
N MET A 91 7.44 -36.07 17.89
CA MET A 91 8.66 -35.32 17.57
C MET A 91 8.41 -34.23 16.52
N GLU A 92 9.09 -33.08 16.65
CA GLU A 92 9.07 -31.96 15.70
C GLU A 92 9.51 -32.42 14.29
N ASP A 93 8.54 -32.71 13.42
CA ASP A 93 8.78 -32.94 11.99
C ASP A 93 9.22 -31.64 11.28
N PRO A 94 10.10 -31.73 10.25
CA PRO A 94 10.50 -30.57 9.46
C PRO A 94 9.29 -29.92 8.76
N ALA A 95 9.15 -28.61 8.91
CA ALA A 95 8.03 -27.86 8.34
C ALA A 95 8.13 -27.77 6.80
N PHE A 96 7.09 -28.25 6.11
CA PHE A 96 6.95 -28.15 4.66
C PHE A 96 6.13 -26.92 4.27
N ILE A 97 6.68 -26.05 3.43
CA ILE A 97 5.95 -24.91 2.86
C ILE A 97 5.79 -25.14 1.36
N THR A 98 4.54 -25.11 0.89
CA THR A 98 4.21 -25.20 -0.54
C THR A 98 4.00 -23.80 -1.10
N VAL A 99 4.80 -23.42 -2.08
CA VAL A 99 4.66 -22.14 -2.78
C VAL A 99 4.44 -22.42 -4.28
N PRO A 100 3.39 -21.85 -4.90
CA PRO A 100 3.24 -21.95 -6.34
C PRO A 100 4.41 -21.21 -7.02
N ALA A 101 5.27 -21.94 -7.72
CA ALA A 101 6.43 -21.36 -8.40
C ALA A 101 6.08 -20.99 -9.85
N ASP A 102 6.55 -19.83 -10.32
CA ASP A 102 6.48 -19.47 -11.74
C ASP A 102 7.63 -20.19 -12.49
N PRO A 103 7.34 -21.01 -13.52
CA PRO A 103 8.36 -21.74 -14.27
C PRO A 103 9.41 -20.85 -14.95
N LYS A 104 9.19 -19.53 -15.08
CA LYS A 104 10.14 -18.61 -15.74
C LYS A 104 11.47 -18.41 -15.00
N TYR A 105 11.58 -18.76 -13.73
CA TYR A 105 12.74 -18.37 -12.90
C TYR A 105 13.60 -19.52 -12.38
N HIS A 106 13.29 -20.77 -12.73
CA HIS A 106 14.13 -21.92 -12.36
C HIS A 106 14.97 -22.41 -13.55
N ARG A 107 16.20 -21.92 -13.70
CA ARG A 107 17.16 -22.51 -14.64
C ARG A 107 17.78 -23.79 -14.06
N ARG A 108 17.98 -24.77 -14.93
CA ARG A 108 18.59 -26.07 -14.63
C ARG A 108 20.08 -25.90 -14.33
N SER A 109 20.56 -26.46 -13.22
CA SER A 109 21.93 -26.96 -13.13
C SER A 109 21.88 -28.47 -13.35
N GLY A 110 22.56 -28.95 -14.38
CA GLY A 110 22.71 -30.37 -14.65
C GLY A 110 24.19 -30.72 -14.74
N SER A 111 24.62 -31.65 -13.90
CA SER A 111 25.49 -32.75 -14.31
C SER A 111 25.69 -33.71 -13.14
N ASN A 112 25.33 -34.96 -13.42
CA ASN A 112 25.58 -36.15 -12.64
C ASN A 112 27.08 -36.46 -12.61
N VAL A 113 27.59 -36.95 -11.48
CA VAL A 113 28.57 -38.04 -11.47
C VAL A 113 28.35 -38.85 -10.19
N SER A 114 28.04 -40.13 -10.40
CA SER A 114 27.93 -41.17 -9.40
C SER A 114 29.28 -41.88 -9.24
N GLY A 115 29.67 -42.14 -8.00
CA GLY A 115 30.76 -43.04 -7.64
C GLY A 115 30.59 -43.53 -6.21
N LEU A 116 30.11 -44.76 -6.05
CA LEU A 116 30.12 -45.51 -4.79
C LEU A 116 31.57 -45.85 -4.40
N SER A 117 31.86 -45.87 -3.09
CA SER A 117 32.56 -46.97 -2.37
C SER A 117 32.69 -46.68 -0.86
N THR A 118 31.91 -47.44 -0.08
CA THR A 118 32.24 -48.28 1.10
C THR A 118 33.32 -47.87 2.14
N GLU A 119 32.84 -47.72 3.38
CA GLU A 119 33.39 -48.09 4.72
C GLU A 119 34.80 -47.69 5.15
N THR A 120 34.90 -46.90 6.24
CA THR A 120 35.61 -47.29 7.48
C THR A 120 35.36 -46.24 8.57
N GLY A 121 34.92 -46.68 9.75
CA GLY A 121 34.68 -45.82 10.92
C GLY A 121 35.97 -45.41 11.62
N ILE A 122 35.83 -44.40 12.49
CA ILE A 122 36.55 -44.21 13.76
C ILE A 122 35.67 -43.23 14.57
N ASP A 123 35.27 -43.67 15.76
CA ASP A 123 34.67 -42.86 16.83
C ASP A 123 35.64 -41.78 17.32
N ASP A 124 35.13 -40.59 17.66
CA ASP A 124 35.74 -39.77 18.70
C ASP A 124 34.66 -39.06 19.53
N GLN A 125 34.42 -39.61 20.72
CA GLN A 125 33.64 -39.00 21.79
C GLN A 125 34.57 -38.07 22.57
N SER A 126 34.26 -36.77 22.62
CA SER A 126 34.78 -35.90 23.67
C SER A 126 33.63 -35.21 24.41
N LEU A 127 33.37 -35.75 25.59
CA LEU A 127 32.61 -35.16 26.67
C LEU A 127 33.36 -33.92 27.20
N CYS A 128 32.67 -32.82 27.43
CA CYS A 128 33.06 -31.89 28.50
C CYS A 128 31.82 -31.28 29.18
N ASP A 129 31.79 -31.56 30.48
CA ASP A 129 30.79 -31.33 31.51
C ASP A 129 30.11 -29.95 31.57
N GLU A 130 28.81 -30.00 31.84
CA GLU A 130 28.08 -29.01 32.64
C GLU A 130 28.58 -29.01 34.09
N GLN A 131 28.99 -27.84 34.58
CA GLN A 131 28.88 -27.52 36.01
C GLN A 131 28.35 -26.10 36.20
N SER A 132 27.28 -26.04 36.99
CA SER A 132 26.47 -24.90 37.39
C SER A 132 27.08 -24.16 38.58
N LEU A 133 27.21 -22.84 38.51
CA LEU A 133 27.25 -21.96 39.68
C LEU A 133 26.75 -20.54 39.33
N GLY A 134 25.73 -20.10 40.08
CA GLY A 134 25.69 -18.71 40.59
C GLY A 134 24.94 -17.67 39.77
N SER A 135 23.72 -17.39 40.22
CA SER A 135 22.92 -16.19 39.98
C SER A 135 23.70 -14.87 39.83
N ASN A 136 23.41 -14.12 38.77
CA ASN A 136 23.17 -12.68 38.84
C ASN A 136 22.28 -12.24 37.68
N SER A 137 21.11 -11.72 38.04
CA SER A 137 20.12 -11.11 37.16
C SER A 137 20.57 -9.70 36.82
N GLU A 138 21.20 -9.51 35.66
CA GLU A 138 21.23 -8.20 34.99
C GLU A 138 20.80 -8.37 33.54
N SER A 139 19.51 -8.19 33.32
CA SER A 139 18.92 -7.93 32.01
C SER A 139 19.68 -6.78 31.34
N PRO A 140 20.06 -6.87 30.06
CA PRO A 140 20.59 -5.71 29.36
C PRO A 140 19.45 -4.70 29.21
N GLN A 141 19.47 -3.65 30.04
CA GLN A 141 18.61 -2.50 29.89
C GLN A 141 18.81 -1.96 28.46
N SER A 142 17.76 -2.06 27.65
CA SER A 142 17.61 -1.22 26.48
C SER A 142 17.84 0.22 26.93
N LEU A 143 18.78 0.92 26.31
CA LEU A 143 18.90 2.36 26.45
C LEU A 143 17.54 2.95 26.03
N GLU A 144 16.69 3.24 27.01
CA GLU A 144 15.45 3.97 26.81
C GLU A 144 15.85 5.37 26.36
N VAL A 145 15.74 5.61 25.06
CA VAL A 145 15.83 6.95 24.50
C VAL A 145 14.63 7.70 25.07
N GLU A 146 14.86 8.56 26.06
CA GLU A 146 13.85 9.49 26.57
C GLU A 146 13.17 10.19 25.38
N PRO A 147 11.84 10.06 25.21
CA PRO A 147 11.17 10.67 24.08
C PRO A 147 11.27 12.18 24.20
N VAL A 148 12.00 12.80 23.26
CA VAL A 148 12.25 14.26 23.20
C VAL A 148 10.97 15.08 23.26
N ARG A 149 9.85 14.49 22.81
CA ARG A 149 8.52 15.09 22.87
C ARG A 149 7.46 14.02 23.07
N LYS A 150 6.48 14.28 23.94
CA LYS A 150 5.27 13.47 24.04
C LYS A 150 4.36 13.76 22.86
N ARG A 151 4.27 12.82 21.91
CA ARG A 151 3.40 12.93 20.73
C ARG A 151 1.94 12.68 21.07
N ARG A 152 1.03 13.28 20.30
CA ARG A 152 -0.41 13.09 20.52
C ARG A 152 -0.83 11.65 20.25
N THR A 153 -1.76 11.14 21.05
CA THR A 153 -2.32 9.79 20.92
C THR A 153 -3.78 9.77 20.51
N LYS A 154 -4.39 10.95 20.30
CA LYS A 154 -5.79 11.13 19.88
C LYS A 154 -5.94 12.37 19.01
N ILE A 155 -6.95 12.34 18.15
CA ILE A 155 -7.50 13.48 17.41
C ILE A 155 -9.00 13.58 17.70
N PRO A 156 -9.67 14.71 17.38
CA PRO A 156 -11.13 14.80 17.54
C PRO A 156 -11.86 13.68 16.79
N ASP A 157 -12.96 13.21 17.38
CA ASP A 157 -13.79 12.18 16.77
C ASP A 157 -14.39 12.67 15.45
N LYS A 158 -14.32 11.83 14.42
CA LYS A 158 -14.91 12.14 13.13
C LYS A 158 -16.44 12.28 13.27
N PRO A 159 -17.05 13.32 12.67
CA PRO A 159 -18.49 13.43 12.60
C PRO A 159 -19.18 12.19 12.00
N ASN A 160 -20.34 11.81 12.56
CA ASN A 160 -21.08 10.61 12.16
C ASN A 160 -22.02 10.89 10.97
N TYR A 161 -21.44 11.02 9.76
CA TYR A 161 -22.20 11.11 8.52
C TYR A 161 -22.14 9.79 7.74
N SER A 162 -23.31 9.31 7.29
CA SER A 162 -23.37 8.17 6.38
C SER A 162 -22.98 8.64 4.97
N LEU A 163 -21.96 8.01 4.40
CA LEU A 163 -21.44 8.35 3.08
C LEU A 163 -21.96 7.37 2.04
N ASN A 164 -22.58 7.87 0.97
CA ASN A 164 -22.96 7.06 -0.17
C ASN A 164 -21.99 7.32 -1.34
N LEU A 165 -20.91 6.53 -1.43
CA LEU A 165 -19.89 6.68 -2.47
C LEU A 165 -20.46 6.54 -3.89
N TRP A 166 -21.48 5.70 -4.06
CA TRP A 166 -22.16 5.51 -5.34
C TRP A 166 -22.77 6.80 -5.90
N SER A 167 -23.27 7.68 -5.02
CA SER A 167 -23.89 8.96 -5.43
C SER A 167 -22.94 9.82 -6.27
N ILE A 168 -21.64 9.76 -5.98
CA ILE A 168 -20.57 10.44 -6.71
C ILE A 168 -20.12 9.57 -7.90
N MET A 169 -19.84 8.30 -7.63
CA MET A 169 -19.19 7.38 -8.58
C MET A 169 -20.04 7.01 -9.81
N LYS A 170 -21.37 7.10 -9.73
CA LYS A 170 -22.27 6.74 -10.84
C LYS A 170 -21.99 7.53 -12.13
N ASN A 171 -21.54 8.78 -12.01
CA ASN A 171 -21.22 9.66 -13.16
C ASN A 171 -19.76 9.50 -13.65
N CYS A 172 -19.01 8.62 -13.00
CA CYS A 172 -17.57 8.45 -13.13
C CYS A 172 -17.18 7.11 -13.78
N ILE A 173 -18.16 6.31 -14.20
CA ILE A 173 -17.94 5.02 -14.87
C ILE A 173 -17.08 5.23 -16.12
N GLY A 174 -15.95 4.53 -16.18
CA GLY A 174 -14.99 4.60 -17.29
C GLY A 174 -14.10 5.85 -17.31
N LYS A 175 -14.27 6.79 -16.36
CA LYS A 175 -13.42 7.98 -16.25
C LYS A 175 -12.27 7.76 -15.26
N GLU A 176 -11.22 8.55 -15.44
CA GLU A 176 -10.11 8.65 -14.49
C GLU A 176 -10.58 9.41 -13.24
N LEU A 177 -10.52 8.80 -12.05
CA LEU A 177 -11.08 9.39 -10.82
C LEU A 177 -10.28 10.54 -10.25
N SER A 178 -9.00 10.66 -10.60
CA SER A 178 -8.13 11.77 -10.20
C SER A 178 -8.74 13.13 -10.57
N LYS A 179 -9.54 13.19 -11.64
CA LYS A 179 -10.17 14.41 -12.17
C LYS A 179 -11.56 14.69 -11.60
N ILE A 180 -12.07 13.85 -10.70
CA ILE A 180 -13.39 14.01 -10.10
C ILE A 180 -13.21 14.56 -8.67
N PRO A 181 -13.76 15.77 -8.38
CA PRO A 181 -13.68 16.34 -7.05
C PRO A 181 -14.50 15.49 -6.08
N MET A 182 -13.83 15.00 -5.04
CA MET A 182 -14.46 14.26 -3.94
C MET A 182 -14.83 15.26 -2.83
N PRO A 183 -16.06 15.22 -2.29
CA PRO A 183 -16.41 15.99 -1.09
C PRO A 183 -15.51 15.62 0.09
N VAL A 184 -15.21 16.59 0.97
CA VAL A 184 -14.35 16.38 2.15
C VAL A 184 -14.86 15.26 3.06
N ASN A 185 -16.17 14.98 3.05
CA ASN A 185 -16.73 13.92 3.87
C ASN A 185 -16.18 12.52 3.52
N PHE A 186 -15.65 12.32 2.30
CA PHE A 186 -14.98 11.08 1.87
C PHE A 186 -13.47 11.10 2.11
N ASN A 187 -12.94 12.20 2.60
CA ASN A 187 -11.55 12.34 2.90
C ASN A 187 -11.22 11.79 4.30
N GLU A 188 -9.93 11.75 4.57
CA GLU A 188 -9.33 11.62 5.89
C GLU A 188 -8.41 12.83 6.09
N PRO A 189 -8.17 13.30 7.33
CA PRO A 189 -7.48 14.56 7.60
C PRO A 189 -5.95 14.48 7.42
N ILE A 190 -5.49 13.82 6.36
CA ILE A 190 -4.08 13.80 5.95
C ILE A 190 -3.95 13.99 4.43
N SER A 191 -2.80 14.51 3.98
CA SER A 191 -2.45 14.63 2.58
C SER A 191 -1.90 13.30 2.03
N MET A 192 -1.83 13.17 0.71
CA MET A 192 -1.16 12.02 0.09
C MET A 192 0.34 11.98 0.44
N LEU A 193 0.98 13.12 0.73
CA LEU A 193 2.38 13.17 1.15
C LEU A 193 2.57 12.54 2.53
N GLN A 194 1.67 12.84 3.47
CA GLN A 194 1.61 12.20 4.78
C GLN A 194 1.31 10.70 4.66
N ARG A 195 0.36 10.31 3.80
CA ARG A 195 0.07 8.91 3.51
C ARG A 195 1.29 8.15 2.99
N LEU A 196 2.13 8.81 2.20
CA LEU A 196 3.37 8.24 1.68
C LEU A 196 4.40 8.03 2.78
N SER A 197 4.48 8.94 3.76
CA SER A 197 5.36 8.80 4.92
C SER A 197 4.94 7.68 5.88
N GLU A 198 3.69 7.20 5.82
CA GLU A 198 3.26 6.00 6.57
C GLU A 198 3.98 4.71 6.13
N ASP A 199 4.64 4.69 4.97
CA ASP A 199 5.53 3.59 4.59
C ASP A 199 6.64 3.37 5.63
N LEU A 200 6.98 4.39 6.42
CA LEU A 200 7.99 4.35 7.48
C LEU A 200 7.41 3.89 8.83
N GLU A 201 6.17 3.40 8.91
CA GLU A 201 5.59 2.87 10.17
C GLU A 201 6.41 1.72 10.77
N TYR A 202 7.09 0.95 9.93
CA TYR A 202 7.93 -0.18 10.34
C TYR A 202 9.38 -0.01 9.86
N TYR A 203 9.91 1.21 9.97
CA TYR A 203 11.29 1.56 9.58
C TYR A 203 12.34 0.68 10.28
N GLU A 204 12.03 0.11 11.45
CA GLU A 204 12.91 -0.78 12.20
C GLU A 204 13.26 -2.05 11.41
N LEU A 205 12.46 -2.42 10.40
CA LEU A 205 12.81 -3.49 9.47
C LEU A 205 14.03 -3.12 8.62
N LEU A 206 14.14 -1.86 8.20
CA LEU A 206 15.32 -1.35 7.49
C LEU A 206 16.51 -1.21 8.44
N ASP A 207 16.28 -0.85 9.71
CA ASP A 207 17.34 -0.84 10.73
C ASP A 207 17.93 -2.24 10.97
N LYS A 208 17.07 -3.26 11.00
CA LYS A 208 17.50 -4.66 11.08
C LYS A 208 18.23 -5.09 9.81
N ALA A 209 17.69 -4.73 8.64
CA ALA A 209 18.31 -4.99 7.35
C ALA A 209 19.73 -4.41 7.25
N ALA A 210 19.95 -3.18 7.73
CA ALA A 210 21.26 -2.52 7.74
C ALA A 210 22.32 -3.26 8.58
N LYS A 211 21.90 -4.08 9.55
CA LYS A 211 22.78 -4.89 10.40
C LYS A 211 23.11 -6.27 9.81
N CYS A 212 22.35 -6.72 8.80
CA CYS A 212 22.55 -8.02 8.17
C CYS A 212 23.91 -8.09 7.44
N GLN A 213 24.54 -9.26 7.53
CA GLN A 213 25.79 -9.55 6.81
C GLN A 213 25.53 -10.30 5.50
N SER A 214 24.44 -11.06 5.43
CA SER A 214 23.99 -11.76 4.24
C SER A 214 23.05 -10.87 3.42
N SER A 215 23.33 -10.71 2.12
CA SER A 215 22.45 -9.97 1.19
C SER A 215 21.06 -10.61 1.06
N LEU A 216 20.99 -11.95 1.16
CA LEU A 216 19.75 -12.73 1.10
C LEU A 216 18.89 -12.52 2.37
N GLU A 217 19.52 -12.44 3.53
CA GLU A 217 18.82 -12.13 4.79
C GLU A 217 18.39 -10.66 4.84
N GLN A 218 19.27 -9.74 4.42
CA GLN A 218 18.94 -8.31 4.25
C GLN A 218 17.70 -8.15 3.34
N LEU A 219 17.66 -8.90 2.23
CA LEU A 219 16.53 -8.91 1.30
C LEU A 219 15.22 -9.45 1.92
N CYS A 220 15.28 -10.38 2.89
CA CYS A 220 14.09 -10.82 3.63
C CYS A 220 13.46 -9.66 4.42
N TYR A 221 14.28 -8.83 5.07
CA TYR A 221 13.81 -7.65 5.80
C TYR A 221 13.26 -6.55 4.88
N VAL A 222 13.91 -6.29 3.73
CA VAL A 222 13.40 -5.34 2.72
C VAL A 222 12.05 -5.82 2.14
N ALA A 223 11.90 -7.13 1.91
CA ALA A 223 10.64 -7.72 1.48
C ALA A 223 9.54 -7.58 2.55
N ALA A 224 9.86 -7.84 3.82
CA ALA A 224 8.92 -7.63 4.92
C ALA A 224 8.53 -6.15 5.07
N PHE A 225 9.48 -5.21 4.94
CA PHE A 225 9.22 -3.77 4.93
C PHE A 225 8.23 -3.41 3.81
N THR A 226 8.44 -3.93 2.60
CA THR A 226 7.55 -3.75 1.46
C THR A 226 6.13 -4.19 1.76
N VAL A 227 5.95 -5.38 2.35
CA VAL A 227 4.63 -5.90 2.74
C VAL A 227 4.00 -5.08 3.86
N SER A 228 4.79 -4.69 4.88
CA SER A 228 4.30 -3.98 6.06
C SER A 228 3.62 -2.64 5.75
N SER A 229 4.05 -1.96 4.68
CA SER A 229 3.48 -0.67 4.23
C SER A 229 1.98 -0.74 3.89
N TYR A 230 1.46 -1.93 3.56
CA TYR A 230 0.04 -2.13 3.25
C TYR A 230 -0.85 -2.31 4.49
N SER A 231 -0.26 -2.65 5.63
CA SER A 231 -1.00 -2.99 6.86
C SER A 231 -1.83 -1.81 7.42
N THR A 232 -1.44 -0.57 7.09
CA THR A 232 -2.12 0.68 7.45
C THR A 232 -3.38 0.93 6.63
N THR A 233 -3.60 0.17 5.54
CA THR A 233 -4.71 0.40 4.60
C THR A 233 -5.99 -0.35 4.94
N VAL A 234 -5.94 -1.37 5.80
CA VAL A 234 -7.02 -2.37 6.03
C VAL A 234 -8.40 -1.75 6.22
N HIS A 235 -8.50 -0.71 7.05
CA HIS A 235 -9.76 -0.06 7.41
C HIS A 235 -9.93 1.33 6.79
N ARG A 236 -8.93 1.82 6.05
CA ARG A 236 -8.83 3.22 5.64
C ARG A 236 -9.32 3.45 4.23
N THR A 237 -10.65 3.47 4.10
CA THR A 237 -11.37 3.73 2.85
C THR A 237 -11.53 5.21 2.51
N GLY A 238 -11.13 6.10 3.43
CA GLY A 238 -11.08 7.55 3.20
C GLY A 238 -9.97 7.92 2.22
N LYS A 239 -10.23 8.92 1.38
CA LYS A 239 -9.27 9.43 0.41
C LYS A 239 -8.38 10.50 1.08
N PRO A 240 -7.04 10.39 1.09
CA PRO A 240 -6.21 11.49 1.55
C PRO A 240 -6.41 12.73 0.66
N PHE A 241 -6.14 13.92 1.19
CA PHE A 241 -6.16 15.14 0.38
C PHE A 241 -5.15 15.04 -0.76
N ASN A 242 -5.58 15.40 -1.97
CA ASN A 242 -4.67 15.51 -3.09
C ASN A 242 -3.75 16.71 -2.83
N PRO A 243 -2.42 16.53 -2.73
CA PRO A 243 -1.53 17.64 -2.44
C PRO A 243 -1.57 18.70 -3.55
N LEU A 244 -1.38 19.95 -3.17
CA LEU A 244 -1.16 21.03 -4.13
C LEU A 244 0.24 20.89 -4.74
N LEU A 245 0.44 21.35 -5.96
CA LEU A 245 1.74 21.38 -6.61
C LEU A 245 2.71 22.24 -5.78
N GLY A 246 3.87 21.69 -5.45
CA GLY A 246 4.83 22.33 -4.53
C GLY A 246 4.48 22.22 -3.05
N GLU A 247 3.38 21.55 -2.69
CA GLU A 247 3.14 21.15 -1.31
C GLU A 247 4.26 20.22 -0.84
N THR A 248 4.73 20.44 0.38
CA THR A 248 5.77 19.65 1.02
C THR A 248 5.23 18.95 2.26
N TYR A 249 5.91 17.92 2.72
CA TYR A 249 5.67 17.36 4.05
C TYR A 249 6.97 16.80 4.61
N GLU A 250 7.37 17.26 5.79
CA GLU A 250 8.48 16.67 6.53
C GLU A 250 8.02 15.76 7.67
N LEU A 251 8.76 14.66 7.87
CA LEU A 251 8.66 13.80 9.04
C LEU A 251 10.05 13.69 9.67
N ASP A 252 10.37 14.62 10.57
CA ASP A 252 11.65 14.65 11.27
C ASP A 252 11.57 13.85 12.57
N ARG A 253 12.20 12.68 12.57
CA ARG A 253 12.28 11.76 13.71
C ARG A 253 13.71 11.44 14.07
N LEU A 254 14.68 12.29 13.72
CA LEU A 254 16.11 11.99 13.95
C LEU A 254 16.37 11.68 15.41
N ARG A 255 15.85 12.52 16.33
CA ARG A 255 16.06 12.33 17.76
C ARG A 255 15.23 11.21 18.39
N GLU A 256 14.11 10.83 17.78
CA GLU A 256 13.17 9.82 18.32
C GLU A 256 13.45 8.42 17.77
N SER A 257 13.80 8.33 16.50
CA SER A 257 13.85 7.09 15.71
C SER A 257 15.11 6.97 14.84
N GLY A 258 15.92 8.02 14.74
CA GLY A 258 17.16 8.02 13.95
C GLY A 258 16.96 8.22 12.45
N TYR A 259 15.78 8.67 12.01
CA TYR A 259 15.52 8.98 10.60
C TYR A 259 14.76 10.29 10.43
N ARG A 260 14.87 10.90 9.25
CA ARG A 260 13.97 11.96 8.81
C ARG A 260 13.58 11.77 7.37
N SER A 261 12.42 12.28 6.97
CA SER A 261 11.98 12.25 5.59
C SER A 261 11.33 13.54 5.13
N LEU A 262 11.37 13.74 3.81
CA LEU A 262 10.78 14.86 3.10
C LEU A 262 10.01 14.34 1.90
N CYS A 263 8.81 14.86 1.70
CA CYS A 263 7.98 14.67 0.52
C CYS A 263 7.74 16.01 -0.19
N GLU A 264 7.63 16.00 -1.51
CA GLU A 264 7.16 17.13 -2.32
C GLU A 264 6.21 16.64 -3.42
N GLN A 265 5.12 17.38 -3.66
CA GLN A 265 4.29 17.18 -4.84
C GLN A 265 4.97 17.80 -6.07
N VAL A 266 5.72 16.99 -6.80
CA VAL A 266 6.57 17.42 -7.92
C VAL A 266 5.83 17.57 -9.26
N SER A 267 4.62 17.00 -9.38
CA SER A 267 3.78 17.14 -10.58
C SER A 267 2.31 17.06 -10.21
N HIS A 268 1.43 17.77 -10.93
CA HIS A 268 -0.02 17.72 -10.72
C HIS A 268 -0.75 17.04 -11.88
N HIS A 269 -0.24 17.16 -13.11
CA HIS A 269 -0.79 16.50 -14.29
C HIS A 269 0.31 15.77 -15.11
N PRO A 270 0.47 14.45 -14.96
CA PRO A 270 -0.17 13.57 -13.97
C PRO A 270 0.33 13.85 -12.54
N PRO A 271 -0.46 13.55 -11.50
CA PRO A 271 -0.04 13.78 -10.11
C PRO A 271 1.10 12.85 -9.73
N ALA A 272 2.22 13.41 -9.31
CA ALA A 272 3.38 12.69 -8.80
C ALA A 272 3.91 13.33 -7.52
N ALA A 273 4.31 12.49 -6.56
CA ALA A 273 4.96 12.88 -5.32
C ALA A 273 6.33 12.22 -5.23
N ALA A 274 7.35 13.01 -4.88
CA ALA A 274 8.67 12.52 -4.55
C ALA A 274 8.80 12.41 -3.03
N HIS A 275 9.51 11.39 -2.55
CA HIS A 275 9.78 11.17 -1.13
C HIS A 275 11.20 10.66 -0.94
N HIS A 276 11.88 11.22 0.04
CA HIS A 276 13.24 10.86 0.41
C HIS A 276 13.34 10.74 1.93
N ALA A 277 13.89 9.64 2.41
CA ALA A 277 14.15 9.40 3.83
C ALA A 277 15.61 8.99 4.03
N ILE A 278 16.24 9.55 5.06
CA ILE A 278 17.63 9.28 5.44
C ILE A 278 17.62 8.83 6.90
N SER A 279 18.39 7.78 7.19
CA SER A 279 18.58 7.24 8.55
C SER A 279 20.04 7.27 8.97
N GLU A 280 20.28 7.66 10.22
CA GLU A 280 21.61 7.58 10.87
C GLU A 280 22.09 6.13 11.04
N ARG A 281 21.21 5.15 10.82
CA ARG A 281 21.52 3.72 10.85
C ARG A 281 21.99 3.17 9.50
N GLY A 282 22.26 4.04 8.52
CA GLY A 282 22.95 3.71 7.28
C GLY A 282 22.07 3.16 6.17
N TRP A 283 20.78 3.54 6.15
CA TRP A 283 19.89 3.30 5.02
C TRP A 283 19.28 4.61 4.51
N THR A 284 19.07 4.66 3.19
CA THR A 284 18.40 5.75 2.49
C THR A 284 17.28 5.18 1.64
N LEU A 285 16.07 5.71 1.78
CA LEU A 285 14.91 5.36 0.96
C LEU A 285 14.58 6.52 0.04
N ARG A 286 14.36 6.25 -1.25
CA ARG A 286 13.78 7.22 -2.17
C ARG A 286 12.67 6.58 -2.96
N GLN A 287 11.61 7.34 -3.23
CA GLN A 287 10.52 6.89 -4.06
C GLN A 287 9.87 8.04 -4.80
N GLU A 288 9.39 7.74 -5.99
CA GLU A 288 8.48 8.61 -6.73
C GLU A 288 7.22 7.81 -7.01
N ILE A 289 6.06 8.37 -6.65
CA ILE A 289 4.77 7.69 -6.78
C ILE A 289 3.78 8.55 -7.55
N SER A 290 3.11 7.93 -8.52
CA SER A 290 1.94 8.47 -9.21
C SER A 290 0.78 7.49 -9.04
N LEU A 291 -0.44 7.99 -8.84
CA LEU A 291 -1.60 7.13 -8.64
C LEU A 291 -2.52 7.12 -9.87
N ALA A 292 -2.60 5.97 -10.54
CA ALA A 292 -3.64 5.72 -11.52
C ALA A 292 -4.85 5.03 -10.87
N SER A 293 -6.05 5.34 -11.32
CA SER A 293 -7.27 4.75 -10.77
C SER A 293 -8.26 4.37 -11.87
N LYS A 294 -8.90 3.20 -11.72
CA LYS A 294 -9.87 2.67 -12.67
C LYS A 294 -11.08 2.10 -11.95
N PHE A 295 -12.25 2.69 -12.22
CA PHE A 295 -13.52 2.17 -11.73
C PHE A 295 -14.06 1.08 -12.67
N ARG A 296 -14.34 -0.12 -12.14
CA ARG A 296 -14.84 -1.28 -12.90
C ARG A 296 -16.25 -1.71 -12.48
N GLY A 297 -17.10 -0.75 -12.11
CA GLY A 297 -18.47 -1.01 -11.66
C GLY A 297 -18.51 -1.43 -10.19
N LYS A 298 -18.21 -2.70 -9.87
CA LYS A 298 -18.32 -3.18 -8.47
C LYS A 298 -17.18 -2.69 -7.57
N TYR A 299 -16.01 -2.45 -8.14
CA TYR A 299 -14.79 -2.11 -7.41
C TYR A 299 -13.98 -1.01 -8.11
N LEU A 300 -13.15 -0.34 -7.31
CA LEU A 300 -12.18 0.65 -7.76
C LEU A 300 -10.77 0.07 -7.60
N SER A 301 -10.03 -0.04 -8.70
CA SER A 301 -8.61 -0.40 -8.68
C SER A 301 -7.75 0.86 -8.64
N ILE A 302 -6.85 0.95 -7.66
CA ILE A 302 -5.85 1.99 -7.49
C ILE A 302 -4.50 1.34 -7.77
N MET A 303 -3.81 1.85 -8.78
CA MET A 303 -2.55 1.31 -9.30
C MET A 303 -1.46 2.35 -9.05
N PRO A 304 -0.63 2.15 -8.02
CA PRO A 304 0.55 2.98 -7.84
C PRO A 304 1.56 2.71 -8.95
N LEU A 305 2.05 3.79 -9.55
CA LEU A 305 3.07 3.81 -10.59
C LEU A 305 4.32 4.48 -10.03
N GLY A 306 5.48 4.05 -10.49
CA GLY A 306 6.76 4.53 -10.01
C GLY A 306 7.57 3.42 -9.33
N SER A 307 8.71 3.82 -8.78
CA SER A 307 9.72 2.90 -8.24
C SER A 307 10.11 3.35 -6.83
N ILE A 308 10.37 2.37 -5.98
CA ILE A 308 10.90 2.58 -4.64
C ILE A 308 12.29 1.99 -4.63
N GLN A 309 13.25 2.74 -4.11
CA GLN A 309 14.64 2.34 -4.04
C GLN A 309 15.16 2.52 -2.62
N CYS A 310 15.94 1.54 -2.15
CA CYS A 310 16.55 1.55 -0.82
C CYS A 310 18.03 1.20 -0.94
N MET A 311 18.89 2.07 -0.42
CA MET A 311 20.33 1.90 -0.44
C MET A 311 20.84 1.69 0.99
N PHE A 312 21.79 0.78 1.16
CA PHE A 312 22.44 0.49 2.43
C PHE A 312 23.93 0.81 2.35
N GLU A 313 24.41 1.71 3.19
CA GLU A 313 25.77 2.25 3.11
C GLU A 313 26.84 1.19 3.37
N LYS A 314 26.65 0.36 4.41
CA LYS A 314 27.65 -0.64 4.84
C LYS A 314 27.85 -1.77 3.84
N SER A 315 26.76 -2.27 3.26
CA SER A 315 26.81 -3.36 2.28
C SER A 315 26.97 -2.88 0.84
N ASN A 316 26.79 -1.57 0.59
CA ASN A 316 26.67 -0.98 -0.74
C ASN A 316 25.57 -1.64 -1.59
N ASN A 317 24.58 -2.28 -0.96
CA ASN A 317 23.47 -2.90 -1.66
C ASN A 317 22.45 -1.83 -2.06
N HIS A 318 21.92 -1.97 -3.27
CA HIS A 318 20.88 -1.10 -3.83
C HIS A 318 19.70 -1.96 -4.25
N TYR A 319 18.58 -1.79 -3.56
CA TYR A 319 17.34 -2.50 -3.81
C TYR A 319 16.33 -1.64 -4.56
N SER A 320 15.54 -2.24 -5.45
CA SER A 320 14.35 -1.58 -6.02
C SER A 320 13.14 -2.50 -6.05
N TRP A 321 11.94 -1.92 -5.90
CA TRP A 321 10.67 -2.60 -6.07
C TRP A 321 9.54 -1.64 -6.47
N LYS A 322 8.37 -2.21 -6.77
CA LYS A 322 7.14 -1.47 -7.09
C LYS A 322 6.03 -1.87 -6.13
N LYS A 323 4.98 -1.06 -6.05
CA LYS A 323 3.79 -1.36 -5.24
C LYS A 323 2.78 -2.21 -6.05
N VAL A 324 2.07 -3.10 -5.36
CA VAL A 324 0.92 -3.84 -5.89
C VAL A 324 -0.34 -2.98 -6.01
N THR A 325 -1.36 -3.52 -6.67
CA THR A 325 -2.65 -2.85 -6.86
C THR A 325 -3.52 -2.95 -5.61
N THR A 326 -4.05 -1.81 -5.17
CA THR A 326 -5.07 -1.72 -4.13
C THR A 326 -6.45 -1.76 -4.78
N THR A 327 -7.35 -2.63 -4.29
CA THR A 327 -8.74 -2.70 -4.77
C THR A 327 -9.70 -2.33 -3.65
N VAL A 328 -10.53 -1.32 -3.88
CA VAL A 328 -11.64 -0.96 -2.99
C VAL A 328 -12.91 -1.61 -3.53
N HIS A 329 -13.43 -2.57 -2.79
CA HIS A 329 -14.62 -3.34 -3.15
C HIS A 329 -15.91 -2.65 -2.67
N ASN A 330 -17.04 -3.11 -3.20
CA ASN A 330 -18.38 -2.71 -2.79
C ASN A 330 -18.70 -1.22 -2.99
N ILE A 331 -18.13 -0.60 -4.03
CA ILE A 331 -18.33 0.83 -4.35
C ILE A 331 -19.82 1.19 -4.58
N ILE A 332 -20.61 0.25 -5.10
CA ILE A 332 -22.04 0.45 -5.38
C ILE A 332 -22.89 0.05 -4.18
N VAL A 333 -22.67 -1.15 -3.64
CA VAL A 333 -23.51 -1.78 -2.61
C VAL A 333 -22.63 -2.56 -1.63
N GLY A 334 -22.92 -2.37 -0.34
CA GLY A 334 -22.28 -3.08 0.77
C GLY A 334 -21.27 -2.22 1.52
N LYS A 335 -20.65 -2.79 2.56
CA LYS A 335 -19.56 -2.12 3.27
C LYS A 335 -18.30 -2.12 2.39
N LEU A 336 -17.68 -0.95 2.24
CA LEU A 336 -16.39 -0.81 1.56
C LEU A 336 -15.32 -1.60 2.31
N TRP A 337 -14.47 -2.31 1.56
CA TRP A 337 -13.31 -2.99 2.10
C TRP A 337 -12.18 -3.01 1.08
N ILE A 338 -10.95 -3.15 1.57
CA ILE A 338 -9.73 -3.04 0.78
C ILE A 338 -9.08 -4.41 0.64
N ASP A 339 -8.62 -4.71 -0.57
CA ASP A 339 -7.74 -5.83 -0.90
C ASP A 339 -6.44 -5.33 -1.53
N GLN A 340 -5.36 -6.08 -1.33
CA GLN A 340 -4.07 -5.84 -1.96
C GLN A 340 -3.70 -7.07 -2.78
N SER A 341 -3.46 -6.90 -4.08
CA SER A 341 -3.21 -8.04 -4.97
C SER A 341 -2.25 -7.71 -6.11
N GLY A 342 -1.48 -8.72 -6.50
CA GLY A 342 -0.47 -8.60 -7.55
C GLY A 342 0.80 -9.37 -7.20
N GLU A 343 1.75 -9.33 -8.13
CA GLU A 343 3.05 -9.94 -7.99
C GLU A 343 4.11 -8.87 -8.24
N ILE A 344 5.14 -8.82 -7.40
CA ILE A 344 6.24 -7.86 -7.49
C ILE A 344 7.57 -8.57 -7.21
N ASP A 345 8.65 -7.98 -7.71
CA ASP A 345 10.00 -8.39 -7.35
C ASP A 345 10.67 -7.28 -6.55
N VAL A 346 11.32 -7.67 -5.46
CA VAL A 346 12.31 -6.85 -4.76
C VAL A 346 13.68 -7.33 -5.24
N VAL A 347 14.41 -6.47 -5.94
CA VAL A 347 15.65 -6.84 -6.63
C VAL A 347 16.83 -6.12 -5.98
N ASN A 348 17.89 -6.85 -5.63
CA ASN A 348 19.19 -6.29 -5.28
C ASN A 348 20.04 -6.17 -6.56
N HIS A 349 20.34 -4.95 -6.97
CA HIS A 349 21.12 -4.70 -8.19
C HIS A 349 22.61 -4.96 -8.02
N GLN A 350 23.12 -4.97 -6.78
CA GLN A 350 24.54 -5.20 -6.50
C GLN A 350 24.90 -6.69 -6.59
N THR A 351 24.03 -7.58 -6.09
CA THR A 351 24.29 -9.02 -6.04
C THR A 351 23.51 -9.82 -7.08
N GLY A 352 22.40 -9.28 -7.59
CA GLY A 352 21.44 -9.99 -8.44
C GLY A 352 20.43 -10.84 -7.67
N ASP A 353 20.44 -10.80 -6.33
CA ASP A 353 19.46 -11.50 -5.50
C ASP A 353 18.06 -10.88 -5.70
N ARG A 354 17.01 -11.70 -5.60
CA ARG A 354 15.62 -11.22 -5.74
C ARG A 354 14.66 -11.93 -4.81
N CYS A 355 13.65 -11.20 -4.37
CA CYS A 355 12.49 -11.75 -3.68
C CYS A 355 11.26 -11.58 -4.57
N HIS A 356 10.68 -12.69 -5.03
CA HIS A 356 9.42 -12.67 -5.76
C HIS A 356 8.27 -12.76 -4.75
N LEU A 357 7.52 -11.67 -4.58
CA LEU A 357 6.38 -11.56 -3.67
C LEU A 357 5.06 -11.68 -4.43
N LYS A 358 4.14 -12.47 -3.88
CA LYS A 358 2.80 -12.70 -4.41
C LYS A 358 1.75 -12.36 -3.36
N PHE A 359 0.94 -11.37 -3.66
CA PHE A 359 -0.24 -10.97 -2.89
C PHE A 359 -1.46 -11.68 -3.49
N ALA A 360 -1.97 -12.67 -2.77
CA ALA A 360 -3.09 -13.46 -3.24
C ALA A 360 -4.37 -12.60 -3.29
N PRO A 361 -5.01 -12.44 -4.46
CA PRO A 361 -6.27 -11.71 -4.55
C PRO A 361 -7.34 -12.45 -3.76
N TYR A 362 -8.23 -11.69 -3.13
CA TYR A 362 -9.40 -12.26 -2.49
C TYR A 362 -10.24 -13.06 -3.49
N SER A 363 -10.62 -14.27 -3.10
CA SER A 363 -11.50 -15.14 -3.88
C SER A 363 -12.47 -15.85 -2.96
N TYR A 364 -13.77 -15.72 -3.26
CA TYR A 364 -14.85 -16.35 -2.48
C TYR A 364 -14.79 -17.89 -2.52
N PHE A 365 -14.24 -18.46 -3.59
CA PHE A 365 -14.16 -19.91 -3.79
C PHE A 365 -12.83 -20.51 -3.30
N SER A 366 -11.88 -19.68 -2.88
CA SER A 366 -10.61 -20.18 -2.37
C SER A 366 -10.75 -20.63 -0.92
N ARG A 367 -10.06 -21.72 -0.58
CA ARG A 367 -9.85 -22.16 0.82
C ARG A 367 -8.60 -21.52 1.43
N ASP A 368 -7.86 -20.71 0.67
CA ASP A 368 -6.70 -19.99 1.17
C ASP A 368 -7.09 -18.93 2.21
N VAL A 369 -6.15 -18.65 3.11
CA VAL A 369 -6.23 -17.53 4.05
C VAL A 369 -6.39 -16.22 3.26
N ALA A 370 -7.37 -15.40 3.64
CA ALA A 370 -7.55 -14.08 3.04
C ALA A 370 -6.29 -13.22 3.25
N ARG A 371 -5.98 -12.32 2.30
CA ARG A 371 -4.83 -11.39 2.41
C ARG A 371 -3.45 -12.05 2.48
N LYS A 372 -3.39 -13.33 2.11
CA LYS A 372 -2.16 -14.12 2.08
C LYS A 372 -1.10 -13.50 1.18
N VAL A 373 0.12 -13.45 1.70
CA VAL A 373 1.33 -13.08 0.97
C VAL A 373 2.33 -14.21 1.07
N THR A 374 2.91 -14.58 -0.07
CA THR A 374 4.02 -15.54 -0.12
C THR A 374 5.19 -14.92 -0.85
N GLY A 375 6.42 -15.24 -0.43
CA GLY A 375 7.63 -14.79 -1.09
C GLY A 375 8.65 -15.90 -1.25
N VAL A 376 9.49 -15.81 -2.28
CA VAL A 376 10.67 -16.68 -2.42
C VAL A 376 11.87 -15.81 -2.68
N VAL A 377 12.90 -15.91 -1.82
CA VAL A 377 14.18 -15.24 -1.97
C VAL A 377 15.15 -16.17 -2.69
N THR A 378 15.65 -15.73 -3.83
CA THR A 378 16.62 -16.46 -4.65
C THR A 378 17.88 -15.65 -4.88
N ASP A 379 19.01 -16.35 -5.00
CA ASP A 379 20.24 -15.74 -5.50
C ASP A 379 20.19 -15.46 -7.01
N LYS A 380 21.25 -14.86 -7.55
CA LYS A 380 21.38 -14.56 -8.99
C LYS A 380 21.33 -15.81 -9.89
N GLU A 381 21.68 -16.98 -9.36
CA GLU A 381 21.56 -18.27 -10.04
C GLU A 381 20.13 -18.83 -10.03
N GLY A 382 19.23 -18.24 -9.25
CA GLY A 382 17.84 -18.67 -9.12
C GLY A 382 17.63 -19.79 -8.09
N LYS A 383 18.62 -20.06 -7.24
CA LYS A 383 18.49 -21.01 -6.12
C LYS A 383 17.74 -20.34 -4.98
N ALA A 384 16.70 -21.01 -4.47
CA ALA A 384 15.92 -20.52 -3.34
C ALA A 384 16.67 -20.71 -2.02
N HIS A 385 16.73 -19.66 -1.20
CA HIS A 385 17.36 -19.67 0.12
C HIS A 385 16.36 -19.42 1.24
N TYR A 386 15.32 -18.61 1.00
CA TYR A 386 14.27 -18.35 1.98
C TYR A 386 12.90 -18.38 1.31
N VAL A 387 11.92 -18.83 2.10
CA VAL A 387 10.50 -18.71 1.78
C VAL A 387 9.88 -17.78 2.81
N LEU A 388 9.10 -16.81 2.35
CA LEU A 388 8.34 -15.88 3.17
C LEU A 388 6.86 -16.26 3.10
N SER A 389 6.16 -16.16 4.22
CA SER A 389 4.73 -16.43 4.31
C SER A 389 4.08 -15.58 5.39
N GLY A 390 2.85 -15.12 5.14
CA GLY A 390 2.08 -14.34 6.10
C GLY A 390 0.84 -13.72 5.48
N THR A 391 0.35 -12.65 6.09
CA THR A 391 -0.72 -11.80 5.55
C THR A 391 -0.31 -10.34 5.66
N TRP A 392 -0.66 -9.53 4.65
CA TRP A 392 -0.25 -8.12 4.61
C TRP A 392 -0.90 -7.26 5.71
N ASP A 393 -1.90 -7.80 6.42
CA ASP A 393 -2.65 -7.11 7.48
C ASP A 393 -2.31 -7.57 8.90
N GLU A 394 -1.46 -8.59 9.09
CA GLU A 394 -1.18 -9.14 10.43
C GLU A 394 0.30 -9.39 10.70
N LYS A 395 0.96 -10.24 9.91
CA LYS A 395 2.36 -10.63 10.15
C LYS A 395 3.03 -11.23 8.92
N MET A 396 4.36 -11.26 8.94
CA MET A 396 5.22 -11.95 7.98
C MET A 396 6.29 -12.77 8.70
N GLU A 397 6.49 -13.98 8.22
CA GLU A 397 7.52 -14.91 8.69
C GLU A 397 8.42 -15.33 7.52
N PHE A 398 9.62 -15.80 7.85
CA PHE A 398 10.53 -16.43 6.90
C PHE A 398 11.09 -17.74 7.43
N SER A 399 11.33 -18.66 6.50
CA SER A 399 11.94 -19.96 6.77
C SER A 399 13.10 -20.18 5.81
N ARG A 400 14.24 -20.63 6.34
CA ARG A 400 15.41 -20.98 5.53
C ARG A 400 15.15 -22.29 4.79
N VAL A 401 15.42 -22.31 3.49
CA VAL A 401 15.28 -23.49 2.63
C VAL A 401 16.45 -24.45 2.87
N MET A 402 16.14 -25.72 3.11
CA MET A 402 17.14 -26.79 3.19
C MET A 402 17.27 -27.52 1.86
N GLN A 403 16.13 -27.93 1.29
CA GLN A 403 16.04 -28.65 0.03
C GLN A 403 14.83 -28.18 -0.77
N SER A 404 14.93 -28.24 -2.09
CA SER A 404 13.85 -27.90 -3.02
C SER A 404 13.49 -29.13 -3.85
N ASN A 405 12.29 -29.68 -3.64
CA ASN A 405 11.77 -30.77 -4.45
C ASN A 405 10.71 -30.23 -5.41
N LYS A 406 10.82 -30.57 -6.69
CA LYS A 406 9.76 -30.27 -7.66
C LYS A 406 8.64 -31.27 -7.44
N GLY A 407 7.46 -30.80 -7.02
CA GLY A 407 6.28 -31.64 -6.92
C GLY A 407 5.86 -32.16 -8.28
N GLU A 408 5.34 -33.39 -8.33
CA GLU A 408 4.71 -33.92 -9.54
C GLU A 408 3.46 -33.11 -9.91
N ASN A 409 3.15 -33.11 -11.21
CA ASN A 409 2.11 -32.30 -11.83
C ASN A 409 0.77 -32.43 -11.08
N GLY A 410 0.37 -31.38 -10.36
CA GLY A 410 -1.01 -31.25 -9.90
C GLY A 410 -1.97 -31.15 -11.08
N ALA A 411 -3.23 -31.54 -10.88
CA ALA A 411 -4.29 -31.65 -11.89
C ALA A 411 -4.59 -30.38 -12.73
N GLU A 412 -3.90 -29.26 -12.48
CA GLU A 412 -4.06 -27.97 -13.16
C GLU A 412 -2.83 -27.52 -13.97
N GLY A 413 -1.82 -28.37 -14.17
CA GLY A 413 -0.68 -28.06 -15.05
C GLY A 413 0.27 -26.95 -14.54
N LYS A 414 0.09 -26.46 -13.32
CA LYS A 414 1.03 -25.56 -12.63
C LYS A 414 1.96 -26.36 -11.73
N GLN A 415 3.27 -26.33 -11.99
CA GLN A 415 4.28 -26.94 -11.13
C GLN A 415 4.26 -26.27 -9.74
N LYS A 416 3.89 -27.01 -8.70
CA LYS A 416 4.06 -26.57 -7.30
C LYS A 416 5.43 -27.03 -6.83
N THR A 417 6.31 -26.09 -6.52
CA THR A 417 7.57 -26.41 -5.86
C THR A 417 7.31 -26.55 -4.36
N VAL A 418 7.78 -27.65 -3.78
CA VAL A 418 7.69 -27.90 -2.34
C VAL A 418 9.06 -27.63 -1.75
N TYR A 419 9.13 -26.65 -0.83
CA TYR A 419 10.35 -26.34 -0.12
C TYR A 419 10.32 -27.02 1.25
N GLN A 420 11.36 -27.79 1.54
CA GLN A 420 11.61 -28.26 2.90
C GLN A 420 12.39 -27.17 3.63
N THR A 421 11.84 -26.71 4.75
CA THR A 421 12.34 -25.53 5.44
C THR A 421 12.63 -25.78 6.91
N LEU A 422 13.52 -24.97 7.48
CA LEU A 422 13.67 -24.86 8.93
C LEU A 422 12.44 -24.19 9.57
N LYS A 423 12.37 -24.23 10.90
CA LYS A 423 11.34 -23.54 11.69
C LYS A 423 11.23 -22.06 11.28
N ALA A 424 9.98 -21.63 11.09
CA ALA A 424 9.67 -20.25 10.73
C ALA A 424 10.09 -19.29 11.83
N LYS A 425 10.58 -18.11 11.43
CA LYS A 425 10.91 -16.99 12.31
C LYS A 425 10.07 -15.78 11.92
N GLU A 426 9.60 -15.02 12.91
CA GLU A 426 8.86 -13.79 12.66
C GLU A 426 9.78 -12.69 12.15
N LEU A 427 9.42 -12.09 11.00
CA LEU A 427 10.10 -10.90 10.46
C LEU A 427 9.39 -9.62 10.91
N TRP A 428 8.06 -9.63 10.85
CA TRP A 428 7.23 -8.46 11.09
C TRP A 428 5.88 -8.88 11.65
N LYS A 429 5.33 -8.04 12.52
CA LYS A 429 3.98 -8.12 13.06
C LYS A 429 3.38 -6.73 13.12
N LYS A 430 2.11 -6.60 12.75
CA LYS A 430 1.38 -5.35 12.74
C LYS A 430 1.20 -4.81 14.17
N ASN A 431 1.41 -3.50 14.31
CA ASN A 431 1.13 -2.78 15.54
C ASN A 431 -0.37 -2.73 15.83
N PRO A 432 -0.80 -2.91 17.09
CA PRO A 432 -2.20 -2.76 17.45
C PRO A 432 -2.67 -1.32 17.17
N LEU A 433 -3.92 -1.18 16.74
CA LEU A 433 -4.53 0.13 16.60
C LEU A 433 -4.79 0.75 17.98
N PRO A 434 -4.69 2.08 18.12
CA PRO A 434 -5.10 2.79 19.33
C PRO A 434 -6.56 2.52 19.70
N GLU A 435 -6.89 2.61 20.99
CA GLU A 435 -8.26 2.51 21.46
C GLU A 435 -9.12 3.64 20.86
N GLY A 436 -10.29 3.30 20.33
CA GLY A 436 -11.20 4.24 19.66
C GLY A 436 -10.77 4.60 18.23
N ALA A 437 -9.86 3.86 17.60
CA ALA A 437 -9.40 4.16 16.24
C ALA A 437 -10.54 4.30 15.21
N GLU A 438 -11.68 3.63 15.39
CA GLU A 438 -12.85 3.72 14.52
C GLU A 438 -13.48 5.13 14.43
N THR A 439 -13.34 5.94 15.47
CA THR A 439 -13.76 7.35 15.46
C THR A 439 -12.66 8.27 14.94
N MET A 440 -11.40 7.81 14.94
CA MET A 440 -10.21 8.52 14.47
C MET A 440 -9.70 7.99 13.13
N TYR A 441 -10.61 7.74 12.19
CA TYR A 441 -10.30 7.33 10.80
C TYR A 441 -9.45 6.05 10.68
N TYR A 442 -9.44 5.19 11.71
CA TYR A 442 -8.56 4.02 11.85
C TYR A 442 -7.06 4.34 11.71
N PHE A 443 -6.65 5.52 12.18
CA PHE A 443 -5.25 5.92 12.18
C PHE A 443 -4.42 5.03 13.12
N SER A 444 -3.23 4.64 12.65
CA SER A 444 -2.20 4.04 13.51
C SER A 444 -1.62 5.09 14.45
N SER A 445 -0.82 4.65 15.43
CA SER A 445 -0.10 5.56 16.33
C SER A 445 0.76 6.56 15.56
N LEU A 446 1.43 6.13 14.47
CA LEU A 446 2.19 7.05 13.62
C LEU A 446 1.26 8.04 12.90
N ALA A 447 0.21 7.54 12.23
CA ALA A 447 -0.73 8.35 11.46
C ALA A 447 -1.38 9.46 12.30
N LEU A 448 -1.70 9.17 13.57
CA LEU A 448 -2.21 10.18 14.50
C LEU A 448 -1.25 11.35 14.65
N THR A 449 0.06 11.15 14.62
CA THR A 449 1.05 12.22 14.80
C THR A 449 1.39 13.01 13.54
N LEU A 450 1.04 12.51 12.35
CA LEU A 450 1.54 13.08 11.08
C LEU A 450 1.09 14.52 10.84
N ASN A 451 -0.11 14.87 11.31
CA ASN A 451 -0.67 16.21 11.19
C ASN A 451 -0.66 17.00 12.51
N GLU A 452 0.09 16.53 13.51
CA GLU A 452 0.34 17.31 14.73
C GLU A 452 1.14 18.56 14.35
N PRO A 453 0.75 19.77 14.82
CA PRO A 453 1.51 20.99 14.55
C PRO A 453 2.97 20.90 15.04
N GLU A 454 3.88 21.34 14.17
CA GLU A 454 5.32 21.42 14.44
C GLU A 454 5.84 22.82 14.11
N GLU A 455 6.76 23.31 14.94
CA GLU A 455 7.39 24.61 14.75
C GLU A 455 8.49 24.55 13.70
N GLY A 456 8.72 25.66 13.01
CA GLY A 456 9.81 25.77 12.05
C GLY A 456 9.60 25.01 10.73
N VAL A 457 8.44 24.38 10.50
CA VAL A 457 8.12 23.73 9.23
C VAL A 457 7.98 24.75 8.09
N ALA A 458 8.25 24.31 6.85
CA ALA A 458 8.11 25.15 5.67
C ALA A 458 6.69 25.73 5.52
N PRO A 459 6.53 26.92 4.90
CA PRO A 459 5.22 27.48 4.62
C PRO A 459 4.30 26.58 3.80
N THR A 460 4.91 25.73 2.96
CA THR A 460 4.29 24.73 2.09
C THR A 460 4.01 23.38 2.76
N ASP A 461 4.33 23.21 4.06
CA ASP A 461 4.14 21.95 4.77
C ASP A 461 2.65 21.59 4.94
N SER A 462 2.26 20.34 4.66
CA SER A 462 0.89 19.84 4.78
C SER A 462 0.25 20.14 6.14
N ARG A 463 1.01 20.28 7.24
CA ARG A 463 0.45 20.66 8.55
C ARG A 463 -0.13 22.06 8.55
N ARG A 464 0.31 22.96 7.66
CA ARG A 464 -0.19 24.34 7.52
C ARG A 464 -1.36 24.44 6.55
N ARG A 465 -1.78 23.32 5.93
CA ARG A 465 -2.85 23.27 4.96
C ARG A 465 -4.23 23.47 5.62
N PRO A 466 -4.96 24.57 5.32
CA PRO A 466 -6.10 24.99 6.13
C PRO A 466 -7.35 24.12 5.97
N ASP A 467 -7.67 23.62 4.77
CA ASP A 467 -8.81 22.71 4.55
C ASP A 467 -8.64 21.39 5.31
N GLN A 468 -7.42 20.87 5.36
CA GLN A 468 -7.06 19.67 6.12
C GLN A 468 -7.18 19.88 7.64
N GLN A 469 -6.68 21.00 8.16
CA GLN A 469 -6.81 21.36 9.58
C GLN A 469 -8.27 21.50 10.02
N LEU A 470 -9.08 22.19 9.21
CA LEU A 470 -10.52 22.35 9.47
C LEU A 470 -11.25 21.00 9.47
N MET A 471 -10.87 20.10 8.56
CA MET A 471 -11.43 18.74 8.53
C MET A 471 -11.11 17.98 9.81
N GLU A 472 -9.85 18.00 10.25
CA GLU A 472 -9.43 17.31 11.48
C GLU A 472 -10.15 17.85 12.72
N ALA A 473 -10.41 19.16 12.75
CA ALA A 473 -11.20 19.82 13.80
C ALA A 473 -12.71 19.55 13.71
N GLY A 474 -13.18 18.75 12.73
CA GLY A 474 -14.60 18.44 12.54
C GLY A 474 -15.42 19.53 11.85
N ARG A 475 -14.78 20.62 11.38
CA ARG A 475 -15.43 21.77 10.72
C ARG A 475 -15.56 21.54 9.21
N TRP A 476 -16.34 20.53 8.83
CA TRP A 476 -16.35 20.03 7.44
C TRP A 476 -16.90 21.00 6.39
N ASP A 477 -17.87 21.85 6.73
CA ASP A 477 -18.40 22.83 5.77
C ASP A 477 -17.35 23.90 5.43
N GLU A 478 -16.63 24.38 6.45
CA GLU A 478 -15.53 25.32 6.27
C GLU A 478 -14.35 24.68 5.55
N ALA A 479 -14.03 23.42 5.86
CA ALA A 479 -13.03 22.65 5.13
C ALA A 479 -13.38 22.52 3.64
N ASN A 480 -14.66 22.28 3.29
CA ASN A 480 -15.11 22.23 1.90
C ASN A 480 -14.96 23.59 1.19
N ALA A 481 -15.31 24.70 1.86
CA ALA A 481 -15.14 26.04 1.30
C ALA A 481 -13.67 26.37 1.05
N GLU A 482 -12.81 26.06 2.02
CA GLU A 482 -11.39 26.32 1.92
C GLU A 482 -10.71 25.44 0.86
N LYS A 483 -11.12 24.17 0.75
CA LYS A 483 -10.68 23.28 -0.32
C LYS A 483 -10.99 23.85 -1.70
N GLN A 484 -12.19 24.42 -1.89
CA GLN A 484 -12.54 25.06 -3.16
C GLN A 484 -11.64 26.26 -3.44
N ARG A 485 -11.41 27.13 -2.45
CA ARG A 485 -10.51 28.28 -2.57
C ARG A 485 -9.09 27.86 -2.98
N LEU A 486 -8.54 26.84 -2.34
CA LEU A 486 -7.21 26.29 -2.64
C LEU A 486 -7.12 25.71 -4.05
N GLU A 487 -8.09 24.87 -4.43
CA GLU A 487 -8.14 24.29 -5.77
C GLU A 487 -8.29 25.36 -6.86
N GLU A 488 -9.07 26.41 -6.61
CA GLU A 488 -9.24 27.54 -7.52
C GLU A 488 -7.97 28.39 -7.65
N LYS A 489 -7.28 28.69 -6.54
CA LYS A 489 -5.97 29.37 -6.53
C LYS A 489 -4.98 28.61 -7.42
N GLN A 490 -4.84 27.30 -7.19
CA GLN A 490 -3.96 26.45 -7.98
C GLN A 490 -4.35 26.41 -9.48
N ARG A 491 -5.65 26.29 -9.79
CA ARG A 491 -6.13 26.35 -11.19
C ARG A 491 -5.88 27.71 -11.84
N GLY A 492 -5.90 28.79 -11.06
CA GLY A 492 -5.52 30.14 -11.50
C GLY A 492 -4.06 30.20 -11.93
N VAL A 493 -3.14 29.84 -11.04
CA VAL A 493 -1.68 29.82 -11.28
C VAL A 493 -1.34 28.91 -12.46
N ARG A 494 -1.98 27.74 -12.58
CA ARG A 494 -1.75 26.84 -13.73
C ARG A 494 -2.12 27.50 -15.06
N ARG A 495 -3.30 28.13 -15.15
CA ARG A 495 -3.75 28.84 -16.37
C ARG A 495 -2.82 30.00 -16.74
N GLU A 496 -2.23 30.65 -15.75
CA GLU A 496 -1.25 31.71 -15.99
C GLU A 496 0.05 31.17 -16.57
N ARG A 497 0.63 30.12 -15.98
CA ARG A 497 1.82 29.44 -16.51
C ARG A 497 1.60 28.89 -17.91
N GLU A 498 0.43 28.28 -18.18
CA GLU A 498 0.07 27.81 -19.53
C GLU A 498 0.03 28.98 -20.54
N ARG A 499 -0.48 30.15 -20.13
CA ARG A 499 -0.54 31.35 -20.97
C ARG A 499 0.85 31.94 -21.23
N GLU A 500 1.72 31.97 -20.22
CA GLU A 500 3.11 32.43 -20.34
C GLU A 500 3.92 31.52 -21.26
N ALA A 501 3.80 30.20 -21.09
CA ALA A 501 4.44 29.22 -21.98
C ALA A 501 3.98 29.38 -23.44
N GLN A 502 2.67 29.61 -23.66
CA GLN A 502 2.15 29.88 -25.00
C GLN A 502 2.66 31.20 -25.58
N ARG A 503 2.80 32.26 -24.76
CA ARG A 503 3.39 33.53 -25.20
C ARG A 503 4.85 33.36 -25.58
N ALA A 504 5.64 32.67 -24.75
CA ALA A 504 7.05 32.40 -25.00
C ALA A 504 7.25 31.59 -26.30
N ALA A 505 6.38 30.60 -26.56
CA ALA A 505 6.41 29.81 -27.78
C ALA A 505 6.01 30.60 -29.06
N ASN A 506 5.31 31.73 -28.91
CA ASN A 506 4.82 32.56 -30.00
C ASN A 506 5.67 33.82 -30.27
N LEU A 507 6.75 34.04 -29.53
CA LEU A 507 7.71 35.11 -29.81
C LEU A 507 8.51 34.77 -31.08
N PRO A 508 8.54 35.64 -32.11
CA PRO A 508 9.39 35.43 -33.28
C PRO A 508 10.88 35.50 -32.89
N GLU A 509 11.70 34.60 -33.45
CA GLU A 509 13.17 34.69 -33.36
C GLU A 509 13.66 35.95 -34.08
N GLU A 510 13.69 37.09 -33.39
CA GLU A 510 14.45 38.26 -33.86
C GLU A 510 15.80 38.33 -33.14
N GLY A 511 16.86 37.95 -33.86
CA GLY A 511 18.24 38.30 -33.51
C GLY A 511 19.21 37.15 -33.23
N ALA A 512 19.27 36.11 -34.09
CA ALA A 512 20.37 35.15 -34.09
C ALA A 512 21.20 35.23 -35.38
N GLU A 513 21.86 36.36 -35.61
CA GLU A 513 23.08 36.38 -36.42
C GLU A 513 24.28 36.11 -35.50
N GLY A 514 24.58 34.82 -35.30
CA GLY A 514 25.77 34.35 -34.59
C GLY A 514 25.93 32.84 -34.80
N PRO A 515 27.13 32.32 -35.13
CA PRO A 515 27.27 30.93 -35.53
C PRO A 515 27.29 30.00 -34.32
N HIS A 516 26.63 28.85 -34.47
CA HIS A 516 26.55 27.72 -33.54
C HIS A 516 25.68 27.91 -32.26
N VAL A 517 24.36 27.83 -32.45
CA VAL A 517 23.47 27.26 -31.42
C VAL A 517 22.94 25.92 -31.94
N VAL A 518 23.34 24.83 -31.29
CA VAL A 518 22.83 23.49 -31.55
C VAL A 518 21.33 23.47 -31.21
N ARG A 519 20.48 23.20 -32.21
CA ARG A 519 19.04 23.01 -32.01
C ARG A 519 18.78 21.79 -31.12
N PRO A 520 17.86 21.85 -30.15
CA PRO A 520 17.25 20.65 -29.60
C PRO A 520 16.46 19.96 -30.74
N SER A 521 16.63 18.65 -30.87
CA SER A 521 15.96 17.84 -31.88
C SER A 521 14.43 17.95 -31.80
N GLN A 522 13.77 17.84 -32.95
CA GLN A 522 12.30 17.84 -33.11
C GLN A 522 11.55 16.74 -32.34
N SER A 523 12.26 15.90 -31.57
CA SER A 523 11.70 14.92 -30.64
C SER A 523 11.07 15.54 -29.38
N ILE A 524 11.35 16.81 -29.06
CA ILE A 524 10.82 17.48 -27.84
C ILE A 524 9.37 17.99 -28.04
N LYS A 525 8.87 18.05 -29.28
CA LYS A 525 7.48 18.48 -29.55
C LYS A 525 6.39 17.48 -29.09
N ALA A 526 6.78 16.32 -28.56
CA ALA A 526 5.86 15.31 -28.03
C ALA A 526 5.58 15.41 -26.51
N SER A 527 6.25 16.30 -25.75
CA SER A 527 6.10 16.38 -24.28
C SER A 527 5.09 17.44 -23.81
N VAL A 528 4.02 17.69 -24.57
CA VAL A 528 3.05 18.81 -24.41
C VAL A 528 2.21 18.78 -23.11
N HIS A 529 2.54 17.97 -22.10
CA HIS A 529 1.73 17.84 -20.89
C HIS A 529 2.48 17.74 -19.55
N GLN A 530 3.79 17.98 -19.50
CA GLN A 530 4.46 18.09 -18.20
C GLN A 530 4.31 19.53 -17.72
N ASP A 531 3.65 19.77 -16.58
CA ASP A 531 3.60 21.08 -15.94
C ASP A 531 5.05 21.64 -15.93
N ASN A 532 5.31 22.83 -16.51
CA ASN A 532 6.64 23.50 -16.52
C ASN A 532 7.07 23.96 -15.11
N TYR A 533 6.76 23.16 -14.10
CA TYR A 533 7.10 23.36 -12.71
C TYR A 533 8.41 22.62 -12.43
N GLU A 534 9.35 23.34 -11.84
CA GLU A 534 10.56 22.75 -11.29
C GLU A 534 10.36 22.54 -9.79
N ALA A 535 10.55 21.29 -9.34
CA ALA A 535 10.45 20.95 -7.94
C ALA A 535 11.52 21.70 -7.12
N MET A 536 11.12 22.17 -5.95
CA MET A 536 11.95 23.04 -5.13
C MET A 536 13.08 22.28 -4.46
N TRP A 537 12.79 21.10 -3.92
CA TRP A 537 13.71 20.32 -3.08
C TRP A 537 14.19 19.04 -3.75
N PHE A 538 13.61 18.73 -4.92
CA PHE A 538 13.94 17.56 -5.70
C PHE A 538 14.37 17.94 -7.10
N GLU A 539 15.20 17.11 -7.71
CA GLU A 539 15.59 17.22 -9.11
C GLU A 539 15.40 15.88 -9.82
N ARG A 540 15.04 15.93 -11.10
CA ARG A 540 14.84 14.71 -11.88
C ARG A 540 16.19 14.18 -12.35
N THR A 541 16.55 13.00 -11.87
CA THR A 541 17.82 12.32 -12.18
C THR A 541 17.55 10.93 -12.76
N GLU A 542 18.44 10.43 -13.60
CA GLU A 542 18.45 9.03 -14.02
C GLU A 542 19.34 8.23 -13.06
N ASP A 543 18.77 7.21 -12.43
CA ASP A 543 19.54 6.37 -11.53
C ASP A 543 20.56 5.52 -12.30
N ALA A 544 21.84 5.62 -11.94
CA ALA A 544 22.92 4.96 -12.66
C ALA A 544 22.88 3.42 -12.58
N VAL A 545 22.17 2.86 -11.61
CA VAL A 545 22.10 1.41 -11.38
C VAL A 545 20.90 0.79 -12.09
N THR A 546 19.72 1.40 -11.96
CA THR A 546 18.45 0.88 -12.50
C THR A 546 18.10 1.47 -13.87
N GLY A 547 18.70 2.61 -14.26
CA GLY A 547 18.33 3.38 -15.45
C GLY A 547 16.95 4.05 -15.34
N GLU A 548 16.30 4.01 -14.18
CA GLU A 548 14.99 4.64 -13.97
C GLU A 548 15.17 6.14 -13.69
N SER A 549 14.39 6.97 -14.38
CA SER A 549 14.32 8.41 -14.09
C SER A 549 13.36 8.67 -12.93
N MET A 550 13.83 9.36 -11.89
CA MET A 550 13.03 9.74 -10.73
C MET A 550 13.50 11.07 -10.11
N HIS A 551 12.65 11.68 -9.31
CA HIS A 551 12.97 12.85 -8.51
C HIS A 551 13.79 12.45 -7.28
N VAL A 552 15.00 12.99 -7.16
CA VAL A 552 15.94 12.76 -6.06
C VAL A 552 16.10 14.05 -5.27
N TYR A 553 16.18 13.95 -3.95
CA TYR A 553 16.41 15.10 -3.08
C TYR A 553 17.76 15.74 -3.40
N LYS A 554 17.75 17.05 -3.67
CA LYS A 554 18.94 17.80 -4.11
C LYS A 554 19.65 18.59 -3.01
N GLY A 555 19.14 18.51 -1.77
CA GLY A 555 19.63 19.33 -0.64
C GLY A 555 18.85 20.64 -0.47
N GLY A 556 19.20 21.38 0.59
CA GLY A 556 18.71 22.74 0.84
C GLY A 556 17.50 22.83 1.79
N TYR A 557 16.65 21.80 1.89
CA TYR A 557 15.45 21.86 2.73
C TYR A 557 15.80 21.89 4.21
N TRP A 558 16.65 20.98 4.66
CA TRP A 558 17.06 20.88 6.05
C TRP A 558 17.91 22.08 6.47
N GLU A 559 18.77 22.57 5.56
CA GLU A 559 19.56 23.77 5.77
C GLU A 559 18.69 25.03 5.88
N ALA A 560 17.66 25.16 5.04
CA ALA A 560 16.66 26.22 5.13
C ALA A 560 15.90 26.18 6.46
N LYS A 561 15.52 24.98 6.91
CA LYS A 561 14.88 24.76 8.21
C LYS A 561 15.77 25.16 9.38
N ASP A 562 17.03 24.72 9.38
CA ASP A 562 17.99 25.03 10.45
C ASP A 562 18.25 26.54 10.56
N LEU A 563 18.20 27.26 9.44
CA LEU A 563 18.32 28.72 9.37
C LEU A 563 16.99 29.46 9.61
N GLY A 564 15.85 28.76 9.61
CA GLY A 564 14.52 29.35 9.67
C GLY A 564 14.19 30.24 8.46
N ASN A 565 14.85 30.03 7.32
CA ASN A 565 14.70 30.85 6.12
C ASN A 565 13.88 30.12 5.06
N TRP A 566 12.69 30.64 4.79
CA TRP A 566 11.75 30.09 3.81
C TRP A 566 11.43 31.04 2.65
N ASP A 567 12.27 32.05 2.40
CA ASP A 567 12.02 33.09 1.39
C ASP A 567 11.83 32.52 -0.03
N MET A 568 12.41 31.35 -0.28
CA MET A 568 12.28 30.64 -1.55
C MET A 568 10.92 29.93 -1.71
N CYS A 569 10.21 29.63 -0.62
CA CYS A 569 8.98 28.84 -0.67
C CYS A 569 7.82 29.63 -1.31
N PRO A 570 7.07 29.02 -2.24
CA PRO A 570 5.91 29.68 -2.86
C PRO A 570 4.73 29.75 -1.89
N ASP A 571 3.88 30.76 -2.08
CA ASP A 571 2.60 30.87 -1.39
C ASP A 571 1.52 30.03 -2.10
N ILE A 572 1.34 28.79 -1.65
CA ILE A 572 0.42 27.81 -2.26
C ILE A 572 -0.93 27.66 -1.54
N TYR A 573 -1.06 28.16 -0.30
CA TYR A 573 -2.30 28.07 0.48
C TYR A 573 -3.17 29.31 0.33
#